data_AF-A0A917HXK0-F1
#
_entry.id   AF-A0A917HXK0-F1
#
_cell.length_a   1.000
_cell.length_b   1.000
_cell.length_c   1.000
_cell.angle_alpha   90.00
_cell.angle_beta   90.00
_cell.angle_gamma   90.00
#
_symmetry.space_group_name_H-M   'P 1'
#
loop_
_entity.id
_entity.type
_entity.pdbx_description
1 polymer ?
#
loop_
_entity_poly.entity_id
_entity_poly.type
_entity_poly.pdbx_seq_one_letter_code
_entity_poly.pdbx_strand_id
1 'polypeptide(L)'
;MNFPLYIAKRYLVAKSSKNAINIITVIASFGVIVGTLALFIILSGFSGFRLFTNSMLQSSDPDIKISAVKGKSFLYTDQVSQILKEQPEILASTQVVEERVFLQYKERDHISYIKGVGTNYTDVTRVDSTLSVGQWLDPDFLNSAVIGYGISEKLSMGVLSFGEPLYIRVPKPGTNYITSQRAAFNEVSAQIVGVYSGLEEFANKYVFVDLSLARKLLNYSENQLTAIEVKIKEGVDPENFAEKLQSQLGSSLKVETRIQFNALTYQVLNTESLISYLVFTLIIMIALFNVIGAIIMMIIDKKENLKTLFSLGVTLKEIKRIFVFQGFLLTLFGLSVGLFLGISLVLLQKQFSFFMITTSIPYPVAFNFYNVFLVAITILILGYLAARIASSSISKNFIES
;
A
#
# COMPACT_ATOMS: atom_id res chain seq x y z
N MET A 1 -8.46 -20.06 -43.73
CA MET A 1 -7.98 -20.90 -42.61
C MET A 1 -6.52 -20.55 -42.35
N ASN A 2 -6.12 -20.18 -41.13
CA ASN A 2 -4.74 -19.75 -40.86
C ASN A 2 -3.82 -20.97 -40.74
N PHE A 3 -3.22 -21.41 -41.86
CA PHE A 3 -2.42 -22.63 -41.96
C PHE A 3 -1.36 -22.78 -40.85
N PRO A 4 -0.55 -21.74 -40.53
CA PRO A 4 0.43 -21.85 -39.45
C PRO A 4 -0.16 -22.15 -38.07
N LEU A 5 -1.32 -21.58 -37.75
CA LEU A 5 -2.01 -21.80 -36.47
C LEU A 5 -2.56 -23.24 -36.38
N TYR A 6 -3.09 -23.77 -37.48
CA TYR A 6 -3.62 -25.14 -37.53
C TYR A 6 -2.52 -26.17 -37.22
N ILE A 7 -1.34 -26.02 -37.83
CA ILE A 7 -0.20 -26.90 -37.57
C ILE A 7 0.33 -26.69 -36.14
N ALA A 8 0.43 -25.43 -35.68
CA ALA A 8 0.90 -25.12 -34.32
C ALA A 8 0.06 -25.80 -33.22
N LYS A 9 -1.27 -25.75 -33.34
CA LYS A 9 -2.18 -26.42 -32.40
C LYS A 9 -1.95 -27.94 -32.39
N ARG A 10 -1.76 -28.55 -33.56
CA ARG A 10 -1.48 -29.99 -33.68
C ARG A 10 -0.13 -30.35 -33.03
N TYR A 11 0.91 -29.55 -33.24
CA TYR A 11 2.22 -29.80 -32.66
C TYR A 11 2.27 -29.58 -31.15
N LEU A 12 1.43 -28.72 -30.58
CA LEU A 12 1.31 -28.56 -29.13
C LEU A 12 0.71 -29.80 -28.44
N VAL A 13 -0.30 -30.43 -29.06
CA VAL A 13 -1.03 -31.57 -28.48
C VAL A 13 -0.35 -32.91 -28.80
N ALA A 14 0.30 -33.02 -29.96
CA ALA A 14 0.95 -34.25 -30.37
C ALA A 14 2.23 -34.48 -29.56
N LYS A 15 2.26 -35.57 -28.78
CA LYS A 15 3.46 -36.00 -28.05
C LYS A 15 4.61 -36.30 -29.02
N SER A 16 5.82 -35.90 -28.66
CA SER A 16 7.03 -36.38 -29.34
C SER A 16 7.20 -37.87 -29.07
N SER A 17 7.74 -38.60 -30.05
CA SER A 17 8.16 -39.99 -29.88
C SER A 17 9.32 -40.13 -28.89
N LYS A 18 10.08 -39.05 -28.66
CA LYS A 18 11.19 -38.98 -27.70
C LYS A 18 10.68 -38.45 -26.36
N ASN A 19 10.68 -39.31 -25.34
CA ASN A 19 10.17 -38.96 -24.01
C ASN A 19 10.90 -37.76 -23.37
N ALA A 20 12.20 -37.62 -23.61
CA ALA A 20 13.01 -36.48 -23.12
C ALA A 20 12.44 -35.11 -23.55
N ILE A 21 11.91 -35.01 -24.78
CA ILE A 21 11.37 -33.76 -25.32
C ILE A 21 10.04 -33.40 -24.66
N ASN A 22 9.21 -34.41 -24.39
CA ASN A 22 7.98 -34.23 -23.65
C ASN A 22 8.26 -33.73 -22.22
N ILE A 23 9.27 -34.29 -21.54
CA ILE A 23 9.69 -33.84 -20.20
C ILE A 23 10.14 -32.38 -20.21
N ILE A 24 11.01 -31.99 -21.14
CA ILE A 24 11.47 -30.59 -21.27
C ILE A 24 10.29 -29.64 -21.50
N THR A 25 9.34 -30.03 -22.35
CA THR A 25 8.14 -29.23 -22.64
C THR A 25 7.25 -29.06 -21.41
N VAL A 26 7.08 -30.13 -20.62
CA VAL A 26 6.33 -30.08 -19.35
C VAL A 26 7.02 -29.16 -18.35
N ILE A 27 8.34 -29.27 -18.18
CA ILE A 27 9.12 -28.41 -17.28
C ILE A 27 9.01 -26.95 -17.70
N ALA A 28 9.11 -26.65 -19.01
CA ALA A 28 8.95 -25.30 -19.52
C ALA A 28 7.54 -24.75 -19.28
N SER A 29 6.50 -25.55 -19.54
CA SER A 29 5.11 -25.17 -19.25
C SER A 29 4.90 -24.92 -17.76
N PHE A 30 5.43 -25.79 -16.90
CA PHE A 30 5.35 -25.64 -15.45
C PHE A 30 6.05 -24.36 -14.97
N GLY A 31 7.21 -24.03 -15.54
CA GLY A 31 7.91 -22.78 -15.26
C GLY A 31 7.05 -21.54 -15.57
N VAL A 32 6.34 -21.54 -16.69
CA VAL A 32 5.41 -20.44 -17.04
C VAL A 32 4.22 -20.39 -16.08
N ILE A 33 3.65 -21.55 -15.69
CA ILE A 33 2.54 -21.64 -14.73
C ILE A 33 2.95 -21.03 -13.38
N VAL A 34 4.07 -21.50 -12.82
CA VAL A 34 4.58 -21.03 -11.52
C VAL A 34 4.96 -19.55 -11.59
N GLY A 35 5.63 -19.11 -12.66
CA GLY A 35 5.99 -17.70 -12.84
C GLY A 35 4.75 -16.79 -12.90
N THR A 36 3.73 -17.19 -13.67
CA THR A 36 2.45 -16.47 -13.76
C THR A 36 1.73 -16.42 -12.42
N LEU A 37 1.62 -17.57 -11.75
CA LEU A 37 0.99 -17.69 -10.43
C LEU A 37 1.68 -16.79 -9.42
N ALA A 38 3.01 -16.85 -9.34
CA ALA A 38 3.79 -16.05 -8.39
C ALA A 38 3.60 -14.55 -8.66
N LEU A 39 3.79 -14.09 -9.90
CA LEU A 39 3.63 -12.68 -10.24
C LEU A 39 2.22 -12.16 -9.88
N PHE A 40 1.18 -12.95 -10.15
CA PHE A 40 -0.19 -12.57 -9.81
C PHE A 40 -0.43 -12.49 -8.29
N ILE A 41 0.07 -13.47 -7.51
CA ILE A 41 -0.06 -13.48 -6.05
C ILE A 41 0.65 -12.28 -5.44
N ILE A 42 1.88 -11.98 -5.86
CA ILE A 42 2.63 -10.84 -5.33
C ILE A 42 1.92 -9.51 -5.62
N LEU A 43 1.46 -9.28 -6.85
CA LEU A 43 0.74 -8.05 -7.18
C LEU A 43 -0.56 -7.92 -6.38
N SER A 44 -1.26 -9.04 -6.16
CA SER A 44 -2.47 -9.09 -5.34
C SER A 44 -2.18 -8.83 -3.87
N GLY A 45 -1.07 -9.34 -3.34
CA GLY A 45 -0.58 -9.07 -1.99
C GLY A 45 -0.26 -7.60 -1.77
N PHE A 46 0.55 -6.99 -2.65
CA PHE A 46 0.85 -5.55 -2.55
C PHE A 46 -0.38 -4.66 -2.72
N SER A 47 -1.30 -5.04 -3.61
CA SER A 47 -2.57 -4.32 -3.75
C SER A 47 -3.41 -4.42 -2.48
N GLY A 48 -3.46 -5.60 -1.85
CA GLY A 48 -4.14 -5.82 -0.57
C GLY A 48 -3.51 -5.02 0.54
N PHE A 49 -2.18 -5.06 0.65
CA PHE A 49 -1.42 -4.29 1.63
C PHE A 49 -1.65 -2.79 1.49
N ARG A 50 -1.65 -2.26 0.25
CA ARG A 50 -1.95 -0.84 -0.01
C ARG A 50 -3.36 -0.46 0.43
N LEU A 51 -4.37 -1.29 0.14
CA LEU A 51 -5.75 -1.05 0.58
C LEU A 51 -5.87 -1.09 2.11
N PHE A 52 -5.23 -2.06 2.75
CA PHE A 52 -5.19 -2.18 4.21
C PHE A 52 -4.55 -0.93 4.85
N THR A 53 -3.35 -0.55 4.39
CA THR A 53 -2.67 0.66 4.89
C THR A 53 -3.50 1.92 4.66
N ASN A 54 -4.12 2.08 3.49
CA ASN A 54 -5.01 3.21 3.22
C ASN A 54 -6.21 3.25 4.17
N SER A 55 -6.85 2.10 4.43
CA SER A 55 -7.99 2.04 5.36
C SER A 55 -7.60 2.40 6.79
N MET A 56 -6.40 2.00 7.22
CA MET A 56 -5.87 2.37 8.53
C MET A 56 -5.55 3.88 8.59
N LEU A 57 -4.92 4.44 7.55
CA LEU A 57 -4.66 5.88 7.46
C LEU A 57 -5.95 6.71 7.42
N GLN A 58 -7.03 6.20 6.81
CA GLN A 58 -8.35 6.85 6.83
C GLN A 58 -8.95 6.92 8.23
N SER A 59 -8.67 5.95 9.09
CA SER A 59 -9.15 5.93 10.48
C SER A 59 -8.31 6.82 11.42
N SER A 60 -7.06 7.13 11.06
CA SER A 60 -6.11 7.87 11.90
C SER A 60 -5.87 9.32 11.48
N ASP A 61 -5.92 9.60 10.18
CA ASP A 61 -5.56 10.89 9.60
C ASP A 61 -6.74 11.52 8.84
N PRO A 62 -6.87 12.85 8.85
CA PRO A 62 -7.91 13.56 8.12
C PRO A 62 -7.69 13.51 6.60
N ASP A 63 -8.70 13.89 5.82
CA ASP A 63 -8.57 13.99 4.37
C ASP A 63 -7.65 15.16 3.98
N ILE A 64 -7.79 16.28 4.69
CA ILE A 64 -6.95 17.48 4.55
C ILE A 64 -6.49 17.96 5.92
N LYS A 65 -5.21 18.32 5.99
CA LYS A 65 -4.60 18.96 7.15
C LYS A 65 -4.07 20.33 6.74
N ILE A 66 -4.47 21.35 7.48
CA ILE A 66 -4.01 22.73 7.31
C ILE A 66 -3.07 23.06 8.47
N SER A 67 -1.82 23.39 8.20
CA SER A 67 -0.81 23.69 9.23
C SER A 67 -0.06 24.99 8.94
N ALA A 68 0.65 25.53 9.92
CA ALA A 68 1.50 26.70 9.71
C ALA A 68 2.68 26.37 8.76
N VAL A 69 3.01 27.29 7.84
CA VAL A 69 4.25 27.20 7.03
C VAL A 69 5.47 27.63 7.85
N LYS A 70 5.32 28.65 8.69
CA LYS A 70 6.37 29.21 9.55
C LYS A 70 5.98 29.11 11.02
N GLY A 71 6.88 28.59 11.84
CA GLY A 71 6.63 28.36 13.27
C GLY A 71 5.82 27.08 13.52
N LYS A 72 5.45 26.86 14.78
CA LYS A 72 4.72 25.67 15.23
C LYS A 72 3.20 25.86 15.31
N SER A 73 2.74 27.11 15.34
CA SER A 73 1.33 27.46 15.49
C SER A 73 0.98 28.72 14.72
N PHE A 74 -0.32 28.92 14.53
CA PHE A 74 -0.91 30.09 13.91
C PHE A 74 -2.17 30.50 14.65
N LEU A 75 -2.65 31.71 14.39
CA LEU A 75 -3.90 32.21 14.94
C LEU A 75 -5.06 31.86 14.01
N TYR A 76 -6.09 31.27 14.59
CA TYR A 76 -7.39 31.03 13.97
C TYR A 76 -8.16 32.34 13.92
N THR A 77 -8.15 32.98 12.76
CA THR A 77 -8.84 34.25 12.53
C THR A 77 -10.25 34.01 11.99
N ASP A 78 -11.14 35.00 12.14
CA ASP A 78 -12.48 34.96 11.58
C ASP A 78 -12.48 34.74 10.06
N GLN A 79 -11.47 35.27 9.37
CA GLN A 79 -11.27 35.05 7.93
C GLN A 79 -11.04 33.56 7.59
N VAL A 80 -10.18 32.86 8.35
CA VAL A 80 -9.95 31.42 8.15
C VAL A 80 -11.23 30.64 8.45
N SER A 81 -11.95 31.01 9.52
CA SER A 81 -13.23 30.40 9.86
C SER A 81 -14.27 30.57 8.75
N GLN A 82 -14.37 31.77 8.18
CA GLN A 82 -15.31 32.09 7.11
C GLN A 82 -14.99 31.31 5.83
N ILE A 83 -13.73 31.28 5.40
CA ILE A 83 -13.31 30.52 4.21
C ILE A 83 -13.70 29.05 4.32
N LEU A 84 -13.48 28.43 5.49
CA LEU A 84 -13.84 27.03 5.73
C LEU A 84 -15.36 26.80 5.75
N LYS A 85 -16.14 27.73 6.32
CA LYS A 85 -17.61 27.63 6.35
C LYS A 85 -18.26 27.83 4.98
N GLU A 86 -17.63 28.60 4.10
CA GLU A 86 -18.13 28.88 2.75
C GLU A 86 -17.91 27.73 1.76
N GLN A 87 -17.12 26.70 2.10
CA GLN A 87 -16.89 25.56 1.20
C GLN A 87 -17.98 24.48 1.38
N PRO A 88 -18.89 24.29 0.40
CA PRO A 88 -19.89 23.23 0.47
C PRO A 88 -19.29 21.82 0.41
N GLU A 89 -18.05 21.67 -0.03
CA GLU A 89 -17.34 20.38 -0.12
C GLU A 89 -16.88 19.86 1.25
N ILE A 90 -16.83 20.71 2.29
CA ILE A 90 -16.42 20.32 3.65
C ILE A 90 -17.61 19.70 4.39
N LEU A 91 -17.40 18.51 4.96
CA LEU A 91 -18.37 17.86 5.85
C LEU A 91 -18.19 18.29 7.30
N ALA A 92 -16.94 18.31 7.76
CA ALA A 92 -16.59 18.68 9.13
C ALA A 92 -15.17 19.26 9.16
N SER A 93 -14.91 20.15 10.11
CA SER A 93 -13.57 20.61 10.42
C SER A 93 -13.38 20.73 11.92
N THR A 94 -12.19 20.42 12.40
CA THR A 94 -11.84 20.46 13.82
C THR A 94 -10.51 21.18 14.02
N GLN A 95 -10.38 21.86 15.15
CA GLN A 95 -9.14 22.50 15.58
C GLN A 95 -8.26 21.49 16.31
N VAL A 96 -6.94 21.60 16.12
CA VAL A 96 -5.97 20.68 16.71
C VAL A 96 -4.73 21.44 17.20
N VAL A 97 -4.23 21.02 18.36
CA VAL A 97 -2.93 21.43 18.92
C VAL A 97 -2.04 20.20 19.08
N GLU A 98 -0.92 20.19 18.37
CA GLU A 98 0.07 19.10 18.37
C GLU A 98 1.43 19.62 18.84
N GLU A 99 2.04 18.97 19.82
CA GLU A 99 3.42 19.26 20.23
C GLU A 99 4.11 17.99 20.73
N ARG A 100 5.44 17.96 20.60
CA ARG A 100 6.25 16.86 21.13
C ARG A 100 6.39 17.00 22.64
N VAL A 101 6.09 15.92 23.36
CA VAL A 101 6.01 15.90 24.83
C VAL A 101 6.83 14.77 25.43
N PHE A 102 7.25 14.97 26.68
CA PHE A 102 7.76 13.91 27.54
C PHE A 102 6.61 13.35 28.37
N LEU A 103 6.38 12.06 28.25
CA LEU A 103 5.42 11.29 29.01
C LEU A 103 6.14 10.62 30.16
N GLN A 104 5.62 10.76 31.38
CA GLN A 104 6.10 10.04 32.54
C GLN A 104 4.93 9.32 33.23
N TYR A 105 5.14 8.03 33.49
CA TYR A 105 4.27 7.24 34.35
C TYR A 105 5.12 6.37 35.25
N LYS A 106 4.96 6.51 36.57
CA LYS A 106 5.87 5.90 37.56
C LYS A 106 7.33 6.29 37.25
N GLU A 107 8.16 5.27 37.07
CA GLU A 107 9.59 5.36 36.76
C GLU A 107 9.87 5.18 35.25
N ARG A 108 8.82 5.19 34.42
CA ARG A 108 8.93 4.99 32.97
C ARG A 108 8.69 6.31 32.25
N ASP A 109 9.64 6.64 31.37
CA ASP A 109 9.58 7.82 30.53
C ASP A 109 9.46 7.42 29.05
N HIS A 110 8.67 8.16 28.28
CA HIS A 110 8.58 8.01 26.84
C HIS A 110 8.39 9.35 26.15
N ILE A 111 8.96 9.53 24.95
CA ILE A 111 8.74 10.73 24.15
C ILE A 111 7.65 10.43 23.13
N SER A 112 6.64 11.29 23.06
CA SER A 112 5.51 11.14 22.15
C SER A 112 4.99 12.52 21.71
N TYR A 113 3.83 12.58 21.08
CA TYR A 113 3.13 13.84 20.76
C TYR A 113 1.83 13.92 21.55
N ILE A 114 1.58 15.08 22.16
CA ILE A 114 0.23 15.39 22.62
C ILE A 114 -0.57 15.88 21.42
N LYS A 115 -1.81 15.44 21.30
CA LYS A 115 -2.76 15.89 20.28
C LYS A 115 -4.03 16.36 20.98
N GLY A 116 -4.11 17.67 21.22
CA GLY A 116 -5.31 18.33 21.71
C GLY A 116 -6.34 18.44 20.60
N VAL A 117 -7.52 17.87 20.81
CA VAL A 117 -8.57 17.76 19.79
C VAL A 117 -9.87 18.41 20.25
N GLY A 118 -10.60 19.01 19.29
CA GLY A 118 -11.95 19.52 19.53
C GLY A 118 -12.98 18.42 19.77
N THR A 119 -14.13 18.78 20.31
CA THR A 119 -15.23 17.84 20.63
C THR A 119 -15.79 17.14 19.39
N ASN A 120 -15.67 17.74 18.21
CA ASN A 120 -16.13 17.20 16.93
C ASN A 120 -15.04 16.45 16.15
N TYR A 121 -13.93 16.08 16.79
CA TYR A 121 -12.81 15.41 16.12
C TYR A 121 -13.22 14.07 15.47
N THR A 122 -14.11 13.32 16.11
CA THR A 122 -14.61 12.03 15.62
C THR A 122 -15.45 12.16 14.34
N ASP A 123 -16.04 13.33 14.08
CA ASP A 123 -16.76 13.60 12.83
C ASP A 123 -15.80 13.70 11.64
N VAL A 124 -14.59 14.22 11.89
CA VAL A 124 -13.52 14.36 10.90
C VAL A 124 -12.79 13.03 10.71
N THR A 125 -12.31 12.44 11.79
CA THR A 125 -11.50 11.22 11.79
C THR A 125 -12.10 10.18 12.72
N ARG A 126 -12.41 8.98 12.21
CA ARG A 126 -13.10 7.91 12.97
C ARG A 126 -12.17 7.14 13.92
N VAL A 127 -11.38 7.85 14.71
CA VAL A 127 -10.41 7.27 15.66
C VAL A 127 -11.10 6.51 16.81
N ASP A 128 -12.34 6.88 17.12
CA ASP A 128 -13.21 6.17 18.06
C ASP A 128 -13.44 4.71 17.65
N SER A 129 -13.49 4.44 16.34
CA SER A 129 -13.63 3.09 15.80
C SER A 129 -12.40 2.20 15.99
N THR A 130 -11.24 2.79 16.35
CA THR A 130 -9.99 2.06 16.57
C THR A 130 -9.67 1.81 18.04
N LEU A 131 -10.56 2.24 18.95
CA LEU A 131 -10.47 1.98 20.38
C LEU A 131 -10.49 0.48 20.66
N SER A 132 -9.45 0.00 21.34
CA SER A 132 -9.35 -1.38 21.79
C SER A 132 -9.97 -1.57 23.17
N VAL A 133 -9.79 -0.58 24.06
CA VAL A 133 -10.27 -0.61 25.45
C VAL A 133 -10.67 0.79 25.89
N GLY A 134 -11.71 0.89 26.71
CA GLY A 134 -12.16 2.15 27.32
C GLY A 134 -13.07 2.98 26.40
N GLN A 135 -13.06 4.29 26.59
CA GLN A 135 -13.91 5.25 25.87
C GLN A 135 -13.10 6.39 25.25
N TRP A 136 -13.71 7.07 24.28
CA TRP A 136 -13.14 8.30 23.73
C TRP A 136 -13.19 9.44 24.74
N LEU A 137 -12.50 10.55 24.44
CA LEU A 137 -12.49 11.75 25.25
C LEU A 137 -13.91 12.29 25.47
N ASP A 138 -14.20 12.64 26.70
CA ASP A 138 -15.45 13.27 27.11
C ASP A 138 -15.18 14.75 27.42
N PRO A 139 -15.89 15.70 26.77
CA PRO A 139 -15.70 17.14 27.00
C PRO A 139 -15.88 17.58 28.45
N ASP A 140 -16.68 16.86 29.24
CA ASP A 140 -16.92 17.19 30.66
C ASP A 140 -15.70 16.84 31.54
N PHE A 141 -14.81 15.96 31.06
CA PHE A 141 -13.63 15.49 31.78
C PHE A 141 -12.32 15.96 31.13
N LEU A 142 -11.99 17.23 31.35
CA LEU A 142 -10.83 17.91 30.74
C LEU A 142 -9.46 17.28 31.05
N ASN A 143 -9.31 16.58 32.17
CA ASN A 143 -8.06 15.91 32.55
C ASN A 143 -8.04 14.42 32.14
N SER A 144 -8.67 14.09 31.02
CA SER A 144 -8.66 12.74 30.45
C SER A 144 -7.73 12.66 29.24
N ALA A 145 -7.19 11.47 28.99
CA ALA A 145 -6.36 11.19 27.84
C ALA A 145 -6.67 9.81 27.25
N VAL A 146 -6.51 9.69 25.93
CA VAL A 146 -6.58 8.44 25.20
C VAL A 146 -5.22 8.21 24.54
N ILE A 147 -4.62 7.05 24.80
CA ILE A 147 -3.25 6.74 24.33
C ILE A 147 -3.25 5.63 23.28
N GLY A 148 -2.23 5.59 22.45
CA GLY A 148 -2.03 4.46 21.54
C GLY A 148 -1.54 3.21 22.27
N TYR A 149 -1.91 2.04 21.77
CA TYR A 149 -1.52 0.74 22.32
C TYR A 149 0.01 0.62 22.49
N GLY A 150 0.79 1.11 21.53
CA GLY A 150 2.25 1.10 21.60
C GLY A 150 2.82 1.96 22.74
N ILE A 151 2.18 3.09 23.04
CA ILE A 151 2.53 3.93 24.20
C ILE A 151 2.15 3.23 25.50
N SER A 152 0.97 2.61 25.54
CA SER A 152 0.46 1.82 26.66
C SER A 152 1.44 0.72 27.06
N GLU A 153 1.93 -0.05 26.09
CA GLU A 153 2.90 -1.14 26.28
C GLU A 153 4.23 -0.62 26.85
N LYS A 154 4.79 0.44 26.24
CA LYS A 154 6.08 1.02 26.65
C LYS A 154 6.05 1.58 28.06
N LEU A 155 4.95 2.24 28.44
CA LEU A 155 4.74 2.78 29.78
C LEU A 155 4.16 1.73 30.75
N SER A 156 3.84 0.52 30.28
CA SER A 156 3.15 -0.52 31.06
C SER A 156 1.91 0.02 31.78
N MET A 157 1.14 0.82 31.04
CA MET A 157 -0.05 1.52 31.53
C MET A 157 -1.29 0.80 31.02
N GLY A 158 -2.32 0.71 31.86
CA GLY A 158 -3.64 0.20 31.50
C GLY A 158 -4.71 1.28 31.65
N VAL A 159 -5.88 1.06 31.06
CA VAL A 159 -7.04 1.94 31.23
C VAL A 159 -7.57 1.85 32.67
N LEU A 160 -8.21 2.92 33.17
CA LEU A 160 -8.86 2.96 34.49
C LEU A 160 -7.90 2.81 35.69
N SER A 161 -6.61 3.09 35.51
CA SER A 161 -5.62 3.15 36.59
C SER A 161 -5.73 4.46 37.38
N PHE A 162 -6.87 4.70 38.04
CA PHE A 162 -7.19 5.97 38.71
C PHE A 162 -6.24 6.39 39.85
N GLY A 163 -5.38 5.47 40.31
CA GLY A 163 -4.42 5.74 41.38
C GLY A 163 -3.21 6.58 40.96
N GLU A 164 -2.88 6.61 39.66
CA GLU A 164 -1.65 7.27 39.18
C GLU A 164 -1.87 7.91 37.79
N PRO A 165 -1.78 9.24 37.65
CA PRO A 165 -1.98 9.90 36.37
C PRO A 165 -0.76 9.76 35.45
N LEU A 166 -1.01 9.93 34.15
CA LEU A 166 0.03 10.20 33.17
C LEU A 166 0.48 11.67 33.30
N TYR A 167 1.76 11.91 33.55
CA TYR A 167 2.33 13.26 33.50
C TYR A 167 2.82 13.56 32.10
N ILE A 168 2.36 14.68 31.55
CA ILE A 168 2.73 15.16 30.22
C ILE A 168 3.48 16.47 30.38
N ARG A 169 4.73 16.51 29.92
CA ARG A 169 5.63 17.64 30.10
C ARG A 169 6.14 18.21 28.79
N VAL A 170 6.21 19.54 28.73
CA VAL A 170 6.78 20.30 27.60
C VAL A 170 7.78 21.33 28.12
N PRO A 171 8.97 21.47 27.51
CA PRO A 171 9.90 22.53 27.86
C PRO A 171 9.26 23.91 27.74
N LYS A 172 9.42 24.77 28.74
CA LYS A 172 8.88 26.14 28.68
C LYS A 172 9.64 26.94 27.63
N PRO A 173 8.95 27.65 26.72
CA PRO A 173 9.61 28.57 25.81
C PRO A 173 10.16 29.79 26.58
N GLY A 174 11.40 30.18 26.28
CA GLY A 174 12.01 31.40 26.85
C GLY A 174 13.54 31.32 26.96
N THR A 175 14.15 32.47 27.25
CA THR A 175 15.61 32.63 27.43
C THR A 175 16.02 32.79 28.89
N ASN A 176 15.07 32.67 29.82
CA ASN A 176 15.32 32.87 31.26
C ASN A 176 16.13 31.70 31.84
N TYR A 177 17.03 32.01 32.76
CA TYR A 177 17.82 31.00 33.47
C TYR A 177 16.91 30.01 34.22
N ILE A 178 17.11 28.72 33.94
CA ILE A 178 16.38 27.65 34.62
C ILE A 178 16.94 27.51 36.04
N THR A 179 16.15 27.94 37.03
CA THR A 179 16.55 27.91 38.45
C THR A 179 16.28 26.56 39.12
N SER A 180 15.48 25.68 38.51
CA SER A 180 15.25 24.30 38.97
C SER A 180 14.70 23.40 37.85
N GLN A 181 14.91 22.09 37.95
CA GLN A 181 14.42 21.10 36.97
C GLN A 181 12.89 21.14 36.77
N ARG A 182 12.12 21.43 37.83
CA ARG A 182 10.65 21.58 37.74
C ARG A 182 10.23 22.90 37.09
N ALA A 183 11.02 23.95 37.20
CA ALA A 183 10.72 25.23 36.57
C ALA A 183 10.92 25.20 35.05
N ALA A 184 11.69 24.24 34.53
CA ALA A 184 12.01 24.09 33.11
C ALA A 184 10.85 23.59 32.24
N PHE A 185 9.85 22.95 32.83
CA PHE A 185 8.75 22.30 32.10
C PHE A 185 7.39 22.86 32.52
N ASN A 186 6.49 23.03 31.55
CA ASN A 186 5.06 23.01 31.83
C ASN A 186 4.64 21.54 31.98
N GLU A 187 3.76 21.25 32.93
CA GLU A 187 3.29 19.91 33.22
C GLU A 187 1.77 19.92 33.35
N VAL A 188 1.12 18.91 32.78
CA VAL A 188 -0.27 18.55 33.07
C VAL A 188 -0.34 17.07 33.42
N SER A 189 -1.32 16.71 34.22
CA SER A 189 -1.62 15.31 34.57
C SER A 189 -2.94 14.90 33.92
N ALA A 190 -2.98 13.74 33.28
CA ALA A 190 -4.20 13.21 32.66
C ALA A 190 -4.45 11.75 33.07
N GLN A 191 -5.72 11.40 33.22
CA GLN A 191 -6.17 10.04 33.50
C GLN A 191 -6.45 9.31 32.18
N ILE A 192 -5.98 8.07 32.06
CA ILE A 192 -6.20 7.31 30.83
C ILE A 192 -7.59 6.67 30.84
N VAL A 193 -8.43 7.12 29.91
CA VAL A 193 -9.82 6.67 29.75
C VAL A 193 -10.00 5.72 28.56
N GLY A 194 -9.02 5.64 27.66
CA GLY A 194 -9.06 4.73 26.53
C GLY A 194 -7.69 4.43 25.92
N VAL A 195 -7.61 3.31 25.21
CA VAL A 195 -6.45 2.89 24.42
C VAL A 195 -6.90 2.59 23.00
N TYR A 196 -6.30 3.27 22.02
CA TYR A 196 -6.56 3.05 20.59
C TYR A 196 -5.48 2.18 19.93
N SER A 197 -5.85 1.53 18.84
CA SER A 197 -4.96 0.74 17.99
C SER A 197 -4.86 1.32 16.58
N GLY A 198 -3.90 0.83 15.80
CA GLY A 198 -3.70 1.24 14.41
C GLY A 198 -2.34 0.82 13.91
N LEU A 199 -1.87 1.45 12.83
CA LEU A 199 -0.50 1.26 12.34
C LEU A 199 0.50 1.57 13.44
N GLU A 200 1.62 0.87 13.44
CA GLU A 200 2.64 0.98 14.49
C GLU A 200 3.10 2.43 14.71
N GLU A 201 3.34 3.19 13.64
CA GLU A 201 3.71 4.60 13.75
C GLU A 201 2.61 5.41 14.46
N PHE A 202 1.34 5.24 14.08
CA PHE A 202 0.22 5.95 14.69
C PHE A 202 -0.01 5.54 16.16
N ALA A 203 0.03 4.25 16.46
CA ALA A 203 -0.17 3.69 17.80
C ALA A 203 0.95 4.06 18.80
N ASN A 204 2.08 4.56 18.31
CA ASN A 204 3.22 5.02 19.11
C ASN A 204 3.34 6.55 19.18
N LYS A 205 2.55 7.29 18.40
CA LYS A 205 2.80 8.72 18.15
C LYS A 205 1.97 9.67 18.99
N TYR A 206 0.68 9.40 19.24
CA TYR A 206 -0.22 10.39 19.83
C TYR A 206 -0.77 9.99 21.20
N VAL A 207 -0.84 10.98 22.08
CA VAL A 207 -1.66 11.02 23.29
C VAL A 207 -2.74 12.05 23.05
N PHE A 208 -3.97 11.60 22.85
CA PHE A 208 -5.12 12.47 22.63
C PHE A 208 -5.60 13.05 23.95
N VAL A 209 -5.85 14.35 23.96
CA VAL A 209 -6.43 15.08 25.09
C VAL A 209 -7.43 16.11 24.59
N ASP A 210 -8.21 16.69 25.49
CA ASP A 210 -9.03 17.85 25.14
C ASP A 210 -8.18 19.04 24.68
N LEU A 211 -8.68 19.78 23.69
CA LEU A 211 -8.01 20.95 23.11
C LEU A 211 -7.61 22.00 24.15
N SER A 212 -8.47 22.26 25.15
CA SER A 212 -8.18 23.24 26.21
C SER A 212 -7.04 22.77 27.11
N LEU A 213 -6.92 21.46 27.39
CA LEU A 213 -5.80 20.93 28.16
C LEU A 213 -4.47 21.10 27.42
N ALA A 214 -4.45 20.82 26.11
CA ALA A 214 -3.26 21.01 25.27
C ALA A 214 -2.85 22.49 25.18
N ARG A 215 -3.82 23.40 24.99
CA ARG A 215 -3.55 24.85 24.99
C ARG A 215 -2.95 25.32 26.32
N LYS A 216 -3.50 24.85 27.44
CA LYS A 216 -2.99 25.13 28.78
C LYS A 216 -1.56 24.62 28.96
N LEU A 217 -1.26 23.40 28.53
CA LEU A 217 0.11 22.85 28.60
C LEU A 217 1.12 23.68 27.81
N LEU A 218 0.74 24.19 26.64
CA LEU A 218 1.62 24.96 25.76
C LEU A 218 1.60 26.48 26.03
N ASN A 219 0.80 26.96 26.98
CA ASN A 219 0.52 28.38 27.20
C ASN A 219 0.04 29.09 25.91
N TYR A 220 -0.79 28.42 25.12
CA TYR A 220 -1.39 28.98 23.91
C TYR A 220 -2.64 29.80 24.24
N SER A 221 -2.89 30.84 23.46
CA SER A 221 -4.15 31.58 23.52
C SER A 221 -5.31 30.76 22.94
N GLU A 222 -6.55 31.12 23.27
CA GLU A 222 -7.75 30.40 22.81
C GLU A 222 -7.89 30.31 21.29
N ASN A 223 -7.34 31.27 20.54
CA ASN A 223 -7.37 31.24 19.08
C ASN A 223 -6.09 30.67 18.47
N GLN A 224 -5.16 30.16 19.27
CA GLN A 224 -3.89 29.62 18.76
C GLN A 224 -3.95 28.11 18.62
N LEU A 225 -3.56 27.64 17.43
CA LEU A 225 -3.61 26.23 17.06
C LEU A 225 -2.45 25.83 16.15
N THR A 226 -2.17 24.55 16.05
CA THR A 226 -1.06 24.04 15.22
C THR A 226 -1.56 23.50 13.90
N ALA A 227 -2.79 22.96 13.89
CA ALA A 227 -3.42 22.45 12.69
C ALA A 227 -4.95 22.60 12.73
N ILE A 228 -5.55 22.62 11.55
CA ILE A 228 -6.98 22.41 11.34
C ILE A 228 -7.11 21.14 10.50
N GLU A 229 -7.95 20.22 10.94
CA GLU A 229 -8.21 18.97 10.23
C GLU A 229 -9.59 19.02 9.61
N VAL A 230 -9.69 18.59 8.36
CA VAL A 230 -10.88 18.74 7.52
C VAL A 230 -11.25 17.42 6.88
N LYS A 231 -12.54 17.11 6.90
CA LYS A 231 -13.16 16.01 6.18
C LYS A 231 -13.95 16.54 5.00
N ILE A 232 -13.74 15.93 3.84
CA ILE A 232 -14.39 16.33 2.60
C ILE A 232 -15.51 15.35 2.26
N LYS A 233 -16.45 15.80 1.42
CA LYS A 233 -17.53 14.95 0.89
C LYS A 233 -16.96 13.83 0.02
N GLU A 234 -17.60 12.67 0.08
CA GLU A 234 -17.29 11.57 -0.83
C GLU A 234 -17.46 12.00 -2.29
N GLY A 235 -16.52 11.60 -3.16
CA GLY A 235 -16.52 11.95 -4.58
C GLY A 235 -15.84 13.28 -4.91
N VAL A 236 -15.43 14.08 -3.92
CA VAL A 236 -14.57 15.25 -4.14
C VAL A 236 -13.13 14.80 -4.30
N ASP A 237 -12.44 15.33 -5.30
CA ASP A 237 -11.01 15.10 -5.48
C ASP A 237 -10.20 15.89 -4.42
N PRO A 238 -9.48 15.22 -3.50
CA PRO A 238 -8.75 15.89 -2.44
C PRO A 238 -7.64 16.82 -2.95
N GLU A 239 -7.00 16.48 -4.07
CA GLU A 239 -5.86 17.25 -4.60
C GLU A 239 -6.35 18.59 -5.17
N ASN A 240 -7.34 18.53 -6.06
CA ASN A 240 -7.98 19.72 -6.63
C ASN A 240 -8.61 20.61 -5.54
N PHE A 241 -9.25 20.01 -4.53
CA PHE A 241 -9.84 20.77 -3.43
C PHE A 241 -8.77 21.40 -2.51
N ALA A 242 -7.68 20.69 -2.22
CA ALA A 242 -6.55 21.23 -1.46
C ALA A 242 -5.89 22.42 -2.18
N GLU A 243 -5.70 22.35 -3.50
CA GLU A 243 -5.15 23.47 -4.29
C GLU A 243 -6.09 24.69 -4.29
N LYS A 244 -7.40 24.47 -4.48
CA LYS A 244 -8.42 25.52 -4.38
C LYS A 244 -8.36 26.19 -2.99
N LEU A 245 -8.33 25.39 -1.93
CA LEU A 245 -8.29 25.90 -0.55
C LEU A 245 -6.97 26.62 -0.24
N GLN A 246 -5.83 26.11 -0.74
CA GLN A 246 -4.51 26.73 -0.62
C GLN A 246 -4.49 28.13 -1.25
N SER A 247 -5.16 28.31 -2.41
CA SER A 247 -5.26 29.61 -3.08
C SER A 247 -6.04 30.64 -2.26
N GLN A 248 -7.05 30.21 -1.49
CA GLN A 248 -7.88 31.07 -0.66
C GLN A 248 -7.25 31.41 0.69
N LEU A 249 -6.57 30.45 1.32
CA LEU A 249 -5.88 30.63 2.61
C LEU A 249 -4.54 31.37 2.47
N GLY A 250 -4.01 31.49 1.25
CA GLY A 250 -2.75 32.18 0.95
C GLY A 250 -1.52 31.37 1.36
N SER A 251 -0.35 32.01 1.34
CA SER A 251 0.96 31.34 1.51
C SER A 251 1.43 31.19 2.96
N SER A 252 0.65 31.64 3.94
CA SER A 252 1.00 31.55 5.36
C SER A 252 0.67 30.18 5.97
N LEU A 253 -0.32 29.50 5.39
CA LEU A 253 -0.77 28.17 5.78
C LEU A 253 -0.43 27.17 4.67
N LYS A 254 -0.16 25.94 5.08
CA LYS A 254 0.09 24.81 4.20
C LYS A 254 -1.13 23.91 4.24
N VAL A 255 -1.73 23.67 3.09
CA VAL A 255 -2.85 22.75 2.93
C VAL A 255 -2.30 21.47 2.32
N GLU A 256 -2.37 20.36 3.06
CA GLU A 256 -1.88 19.06 2.62
C GLU A 256 -3.02 18.04 2.58
N THR A 257 -3.08 17.26 1.51
CA THR A 257 -3.92 16.06 1.47
C THR A 257 -3.33 14.96 2.34
N ARG A 258 -4.14 13.96 2.71
CA ARG A 258 -3.65 12.75 3.42
C ARG A 258 -2.44 12.11 2.72
N ILE A 259 -2.43 12.09 1.38
CA ILE A 259 -1.34 11.52 0.58
C ILE A 259 -0.06 12.34 0.72
N GLN A 260 -0.18 13.68 0.66
CA GLN A 260 0.96 14.59 0.82
C GLN A 260 1.51 14.56 2.26
N PHE A 261 0.62 14.55 3.25
CA PHE A 261 0.99 14.44 4.66
C PHE A 261 1.72 13.12 4.97
N ASN A 262 1.28 12.01 4.37
CA ASN A 262 1.91 10.69 4.49
C ASN A 262 2.81 10.33 3.30
N ALA A 263 3.44 11.33 2.66
CA ALA A 263 4.18 11.12 1.41
C ALA A 263 5.25 10.03 1.51
N LEU A 264 5.97 9.92 2.63
CA LEU A 264 6.98 8.89 2.85
C LEU A 264 6.36 7.48 2.81
N THR A 265 5.26 7.26 3.54
CA THR A 265 4.54 5.99 3.55
C THR A 265 4.04 5.63 2.16
N TYR A 266 3.45 6.57 1.44
CA TYR A 266 2.99 6.35 0.06
C TYR A 266 4.14 6.10 -0.93
N GLN A 267 5.27 6.79 -0.78
CA GLN A 267 6.46 6.57 -1.61
C GLN A 267 7.05 5.18 -1.39
N VAL A 268 7.16 4.73 -0.14
CA VAL A 268 7.63 3.37 0.19
C VAL A 268 6.68 2.33 -0.43
N LEU A 269 5.37 2.45 -0.23
CA LEU A 269 4.37 1.52 -0.79
C LEU A 269 4.46 1.42 -2.32
N ASN A 270 4.55 2.57 -3.01
CA ASN A 270 4.64 2.60 -4.48
C ASN A 270 5.97 2.02 -4.97
N THR A 271 7.08 2.34 -4.27
CA THR A 271 8.43 1.87 -4.64
C THR A 271 8.56 0.36 -4.43
N GLU A 272 8.07 -0.18 -3.32
CA GLU A 272 8.09 -1.62 -3.04
C GLU A 272 7.26 -2.42 -4.05
N SER A 273 6.08 -1.90 -4.42
CA SER A 273 5.26 -2.52 -5.46
C SER A 273 5.99 -2.57 -6.80
N LEU A 274 6.73 -1.52 -7.16
CA LEU A 274 7.51 -1.46 -8.40
C LEU A 274 8.71 -2.41 -8.38
N ILE A 275 9.51 -2.39 -7.31
CA ILE A 275 10.70 -3.26 -7.17
C ILE A 275 10.28 -4.72 -7.23
N SER A 276 9.25 -5.11 -6.48
CA SER A 276 8.75 -6.48 -6.47
C SER A 276 8.27 -6.90 -7.85
N TYR A 277 7.51 -6.03 -8.53
CA TYR A 277 7.08 -6.29 -9.90
C TYR A 277 8.27 -6.54 -10.85
N LEU A 278 9.33 -5.73 -10.77
CA LEU A 278 10.53 -5.88 -11.60
C LEU A 278 11.27 -7.20 -11.30
N VAL A 279 11.44 -7.57 -10.03
CA VAL A 279 12.09 -8.82 -9.62
C VAL A 279 11.32 -10.03 -10.13
N PHE A 280 9.99 -10.06 -9.99
CA PHE A 280 9.19 -11.19 -10.50
C PHE A 280 9.16 -11.23 -12.02
N THR A 281 9.14 -10.08 -12.68
CA THR A 281 9.27 -10.02 -14.15
C THR A 281 10.63 -10.58 -14.60
N LEU A 282 11.72 -10.31 -13.88
CA LEU A 282 13.04 -10.87 -14.16
C LEU A 282 13.06 -12.40 -13.95
N ILE A 283 12.48 -12.91 -12.87
CA ILE A 283 12.34 -14.35 -12.62
C ILE A 283 11.56 -15.03 -13.76
N ILE A 284 10.48 -14.40 -14.22
CA ILE A 284 9.73 -14.87 -15.39
C ILE A 284 10.61 -14.85 -16.63
N MET A 285 11.39 -13.79 -16.85
CA MET A 285 12.29 -13.70 -18.00
C MET A 285 13.29 -14.87 -18.01
N ILE A 286 13.80 -15.27 -16.85
CA ILE A 286 14.65 -16.46 -16.70
C ILE A 286 13.88 -17.73 -17.05
N ALA A 287 12.64 -17.88 -16.58
CA ALA A 287 11.79 -19.02 -16.90
C ALA A 287 11.48 -19.14 -18.40
N LEU A 288 11.45 -18.03 -19.14
CA LEU A 288 11.25 -18.06 -20.60
C LEU A 288 12.44 -18.65 -21.37
N PHE A 289 13.65 -18.63 -20.83
CA PHE A 289 14.76 -19.34 -21.49
C PHE A 289 14.49 -20.84 -21.57
N ASN A 290 13.80 -21.40 -20.58
CA ASN A 290 13.35 -22.79 -20.61
C ASN A 290 12.29 -23.00 -21.71
N VAL A 291 11.42 -22.02 -21.96
CA VAL A 291 10.46 -22.03 -23.07
C VAL A 291 11.17 -22.00 -24.42
N ILE A 292 12.18 -21.15 -24.57
CA ILE A 292 13.00 -21.10 -25.79
C ILE A 292 13.65 -22.46 -26.03
N GLY A 293 14.27 -23.06 -25.01
CA GLY A 293 14.89 -24.38 -25.09
C GLY A 293 13.91 -25.47 -25.47
N ALA A 294 12.70 -25.48 -24.88
CA ALA A 294 11.65 -26.43 -25.21
C ALA A 294 11.19 -26.30 -26.68
N ILE A 295 11.00 -25.07 -27.17
CA ILE A 295 10.60 -24.83 -28.57
C ILE A 295 11.71 -25.25 -29.53
N ILE A 296 12.98 -24.92 -29.25
CA ILE A 296 14.12 -25.32 -30.09
C ILE A 296 14.21 -26.85 -30.16
N MET A 297 14.09 -27.54 -29.01
CA MET A 297 14.12 -28.99 -28.99
C MET A 297 12.97 -29.60 -29.81
N MET A 298 11.81 -28.95 -29.80
CA MET A 298 10.66 -29.35 -30.59
C MET A 298 10.81 -29.08 -32.09
N ILE A 299 11.46 -27.98 -32.46
CA ILE A 299 11.86 -27.71 -33.85
C ILE A 299 12.77 -28.84 -34.36
N ILE A 300 13.74 -29.27 -33.54
CA ILE A 300 14.65 -30.37 -33.86
C ILE A 300 13.88 -31.70 -33.99
N ASP A 301 12.94 -31.99 -33.08
CA ASP A 301 12.09 -33.19 -33.17
C ASP A 301 11.27 -33.26 -34.47
N LYS A 302 10.77 -32.12 -34.93
CA LYS A 302 9.90 -32.03 -36.11
C LYS A 302 10.67 -31.74 -37.40
N LYS A 303 12.00 -31.79 -37.40
CA LYS A 303 12.85 -31.45 -38.56
C LYS A 303 12.42 -32.15 -39.85
N GLU A 304 12.15 -33.44 -39.80
CA GLU A 304 11.69 -34.21 -40.97
C GLU A 304 10.36 -33.69 -41.53
N ASN A 305 9.40 -33.39 -40.64
CA ASN A 305 8.12 -32.80 -41.04
C ASN A 305 8.31 -31.41 -41.67
N LEU A 306 9.29 -30.62 -41.19
CA LEU A 306 9.61 -29.31 -41.78
C LEU A 306 10.17 -29.46 -43.19
N LYS A 307 11.01 -30.48 -43.42
CA LYS A 307 11.54 -30.80 -44.76
C LYS A 307 10.42 -31.17 -45.72
N THR A 308 9.49 -32.02 -45.31
CA THR A 308 8.30 -32.35 -46.12
C THR A 308 7.46 -31.12 -46.44
N LEU A 309 7.16 -30.27 -45.45
CA LEU A 309 6.40 -29.04 -45.66
C LEU A 309 7.11 -28.06 -46.61
N PHE A 310 8.43 -27.93 -46.47
CA PHE A 310 9.24 -27.07 -47.34
C PHE A 310 9.25 -27.61 -48.79
N SER A 311 9.40 -28.92 -48.97
CA SER A 311 9.32 -29.57 -50.28
C SER A 311 7.93 -29.46 -50.92
N LEU A 312 6.86 -29.34 -50.13
CA LEU A 312 5.49 -29.08 -50.61
C LEU A 312 5.22 -27.60 -50.92
N GLY A 313 6.22 -26.72 -50.78
CA GLY A 313 6.13 -25.31 -51.17
C GLY A 313 5.82 -24.33 -50.03
N VAL A 314 5.81 -24.77 -48.77
CA VAL A 314 5.62 -23.86 -47.63
C VAL A 314 6.84 -22.96 -47.47
N THR A 315 6.61 -21.65 -47.36
CA THR A 315 7.70 -20.69 -47.23
C THR A 315 8.38 -20.77 -45.86
N LEU A 316 9.68 -20.41 -45.79
CA LEU A 316 10.42 -20.38 -44.53
C LEU A 316 9.76 -19.44 -43.49
N LYS A 317 9.12 -18.37 -43.95
CA LYS A 317 8.39 -17.41 -43.10
C LYS A 317 7.15 -18.06 -42.46
N GLU A 318 6.43 -18.89 -43.19
CA GLU A 318 5.28 -19.63 -42.67
C GLU A 318 5.72 -20.74 -41.70
N ILE A 319 6.82 -21.44 -42.00
CA ILE A 319 7.41 -22.43 -41.08
C ILE A 319 7.79 -21.76 -39.75
N LYS A 320 8.48 -20.62 -39.78
CA LYS A 320 8.80 -19.86 -38.56
C LYS A 320 7.53 -19.47 -37.80
N ARG A 321 6.49 -19.02 -38.52
CA ARG A 321 5.22 -18.59 -37.94
C ARG A 321 4.49 -19.75 -37.23
N ILE A 322 4.63 -21.00 -37.69
CA ILE A 322 4.10 -22.19 -36.98
C ILE A 322 4.67 -22.25 -35.56
N PHE A 323 6.00 -22.16 -35.41
CA PHE A 323 6.64 -22.26 -34.10
C PHE A 323 6.45 -21.03 -33.23
N VAL A 324 6.31 -19.84 -33.83
CA VAL A 324 5.88 -18.63 -33.09
C VAL A 324 4.50 -18.84 -32.48
N PHE A 325 3.52 -19.30 -33.27
CA PHE A 325 2.19 -19.60 -32.73
C PHE A 325 2.21 -20.72 -31.71
N GLN A 326 3.05 -21.73 -31.91
CA GLN A 326 3.15 -22.83 -30.97
C GLN A 326 3.71 -22.39 -29.62
N GLY A 327 4.81 -21.63 -29.62
CA GLY A 327 5.36 -21.05 -28.40
C GLY A 327 4.37 -20.13 -27.70
N PHE A 328 3.68 -19.29 -28.47
CA PHE A 328 2.62 -18.43 -27.96
C PHE A 328 1.47 -19.24 -27.31
N LEU A 329 1.02 -20.32 -27.93
CA LEU A 329 -0.03 -21.19 -27.37
C LEU A 329 0.45 -21.92 -26.09
N LEU A 330 1.72 -22.34 -26.04
CA LEU A 330 2.32 -22.92 -24.84
C LEU A 330 2.33 -21.90 -23.69
N THR A 331 2.75 -20.66 -23.96
CA THR A 331 2.73 -19.59 -22.95
C THR A 331 1.30 -19.22 -22.56
N LEU A 332 0.36 -19.18 -23.51
CA LEU A 332 -1.05 -18.90 -23.24
C LEU A 332 -1.68 -19.98 -22.36
N PHE A 333 -1.33 -21.24 -22.56
CA PHE A 333 -1.76 -22.33 -21.69
C PHE A 333 -1.20 -22.15 -20.27
N GLY A 334 0.11 -21.89 -20.15
CA GLY A 334 0.74 -21.63 -18.85
C GLY A 334 0.15 -20.42 -18.12
N LEU A 335 -0.13 -19.34 -18.87
CA LEU A 335 -0.81 -18.15 -18.39
C LEU A 335 -2.21 -18.48 -17.86
N SER A 336 -3.00 -19.22 -18.63
CA SER A 336 -4.39 -19.55 -18.28
C SER A 336 -4.45 -20.40 -17.00
N VAL A 337 -3.62 -21.44 -16.91
CA VAL A 337 -3.55 -22.31 -15.73
C VAL A 337 -2.95 -21.57 -14.53
N GLY A 338 -1.87 -20.81 -14.73
CA GLY A 338 -1.22 -20.04 -13.68
C GLY A 338 -2.13 -18.96 -13.09
N LEU A 339 -2.85 -18.21 -13.93
CA LEU A 339 -3.84 -17.24 -13.47
C LEU A 339 -5.02 -17.93 -12.79
N PHE A 340 -5.55 -19.03 -13.34
CA PHE A 340 -6.65 -19.76 -12.70
C PHE A 340 -6.29 -20.20 -11.29
N LEU A 341 -5.09 -20.79 -11.11
CA LEU A 341 -4.59 -21.20 -9.80
C LEU A 341 -4.31 -19.99 -8.88
N GLY A 342 -3.66 -18.94 -9.40
CA GLY A 342 -3.35 -17.73 -8.64
C GLY A 342 -4.60 -17.01 -8.16
N ILE A 343 -5.61 -16.85 -9.03
CA ILE A 343 -6.91 -16.25 -8.69
C ILE A 343 -7.62 -17.09 -7.63
N SER A 344 -7.65 -18.41 -7.82
CA SER A 344 -8.26 -19.32 -6.85
C SER A 344 -7.61 -19.19 -5.47
N LEU A 345 -6.27 -19.15 -5.40
CA LEU A 345 -5.55 -18.97 -4.13
C LEU A 345 -5.81 -17.61 -3.47
N VAL A 346 -5.85 -16.52 -4.25
CA VAL A 346 -6.15 -15.18 -3.73
C VAL A 346 -7.58 -15.10 -3.18
N LEU A 347 -8.56 -15.69 -3.88
CA LEU A 347 -9.95 -15.73 -3.42
C LEU A 347 -10.11 -16.60 -2.17
N LEU A 348 -9.45 -17.75 -2.14
CA LEU A 348 -9.42 -18.63 -0.97
C LEU A 348 -8.80 -17.93 0.24
N GLN A 349 -7.66 -17.24 0.07
CA GLN A 349 -7.05 -16.44 1.13
C GLN A 349 -7.99 -15.33 1.61
N LYS A 350 -8.71 -14.65 0.71
CA LYS A 350 -9.66 -13.60 1.07
C LYS A 350 -10.84 -14.13 1.89
N GLN A 351 -11.31 -15.35 1.62
CA GLN A 351 -12.46 -15.95 2.30
C GLN A 351 -12.09 -16.65 3.61
N PHE A 352 -10.99 -17.40 3.63
CA PHE A 352 -10.64 -18.29 4.74
C PHE A 352 -9.48 -17.78 5.59
N SER A 353 -8.76 -16.72 5.16
CA SER A 353 -7.68 -16.11 5.94
C SER A 353 -6.61 -17.12 6.38
N PHE A 354 -6.20 -18.03 5.50
CA PHE A 354 -5.25 -19.11 5.80
C PHE A 354 -3.90 -18.58 6.32
N PHE A 355 -3.40 -17.51 5.70
CA PHE A 355 -2.15 -16.87 6.10
C PHE A 355 -2.42 -15.67 6.99
N MET A 356 -1.93 -15.73 8.23
CA MET A 356 -2.09 -14.70 9.25
C MET A 356 -0.76 -13.97 9.49
N ILE A 357 -0.79 -12.64 9.59
CA ILE A 357 0.36 -11.82 10.02
C ILE A 357 0.47 -11.86 11.54
N THR A 358 -0.66 -11.67 12.22
CA THR A 358 -0.80 -11.78 13.67
C THR A 358 -1.98 -12.69 13.99
N THR A 359 -2.19 -13.03 15.25
CA THR A 359 -3.31 -13.87 15.71
C THR A 359 -4.69 -13.34 15.31
N SER A 360 -4.80 -12.05 14.98
CA SER A 360 -6.05 -11.38 14.62
C SER A 360 -6.07 -10.74 13.23
N ILE A 361 -4.92 -10.63 12.54
CA ILE A 361 -4.82 -9.92 11.26
C ILE A 361 -4.36 -10.86 10.15
N PRO A 362 -5.22 -11.17 9.16
CA PRO A 362 -4.83 -11.95 7.99
C PRO A 362 -3.89 -11.16 7.08
N TYR A 363 -3.05 -11.88 6.33
CA TYR A 363 -2.25 -11.25 5.28
C TYR A 363 -3.17 -10.66 4.21
N PRO A 364 -3.13 -9.34 3.96
CA PRO A 364 -4.10 -8.67 3.12
C PRO A 364 -3.80 -8.97 1.65
N VAL A 365 -4.82 -9.46 0.93
CA VAL A 365 -4.76 -9.69 -0.52
C VAL A 365 -5.94 -9.00 -1.19
N ALA A 366 -5.71 -8.41 -2.35
CA ALA A 366 -6.76 -7.79 -3.16
C ALA A 366 -6.81 -8.42 -4.54
N PHE A 367 -8.01 -8.82 -4.94
CA PHE A 367 -8.30 -9.18 -6.32
C PHE A 367 -8.60 -7.91 -7.11
N ASN A 368 -7.74 -7.57 -8.06
CA ASN A 368 -7.92 -6.43 -8.95
C ASN A 368 -7.75 -6.88 -10.41
N PHE A 369 -8.73 -6.54 -11.26
CA PHE A 369 -8.68 -6.81 -12.70
C PHE A 369 -7.46 -6.19 -13.37
N TYR A 370 -6.98 -5.05 -12.86
CA TYR A 370 -5.74 -4.43 -13.33
C TYR A 370 -4.54 -5.37 -13.20
N ASN A 371 -4.43 -6.11 -12.09
CA ASN A 371 -3.32 -7.06 -11.88
C ASN A 371 -3.41 -8.25 -12.84
N VAL A 372 -4.63 -8.75 -13.10
CA VAL A 372 -4.86 -9.82 -14.08
C VAL A 372 -4.41 -9.36 -15.47
N PHE A 373 -4.82 -8.16 -15.88
CA PHE A 373 -4.47 -7.59 -17.17
C PHE A 373 -2.96 -7.35 -17.31
N LEU A 374 -2.33 -6.80 -16.27
CA LEU A 374 -0.91 -6.52 -16.24
C LEU A 374 -0.08 -7.82 -16.36
N VAL A 375 -0.42 -8.86 -15.59
CA VAL A 375 0.22 -10.19 -15.69
C VAL A 375 0.01 -10.77 -17.08
N ALA A 376 -1.21 -10.74 -17.61
CA ALA A 376 -1.52 -11.27 -18.94
C ALA A 376 -0.67 -10.59 -20.02
N ILE A 377 -0.62 -9.26 -20.05
CA ILE A 377 0.20 -8.53 -21.02
C ILE A 377 1.68 -8.89 -20.89
N THR A 378 2.22 -8.88 -19.67
CA THR A 378 3.65 -9.17 -19.45
C THR A 378 3.99 -10.56 -19.95
N ILE A 379 3.21 -11.59 -19.60
CA ILE A 379 3.44 -12.98 -20.03
C ILE A 379 3.25 -13.14 -21.54
N LEU A 380 2.25 -12.48 -22.16
CA LEU A 380 2.01 -12.57 -23.60
C LEU A 380 3.14 -11.93 -24.43
N ILE A 381 3.62 -10.75 -24.02
CA ILE A 381 4.73 -10.06 -24.69
C ILE A 381 5.99 -10.92 -24.59
N LEU A 382 6.30 -11.36 -23.38
CA LEU A 382 7.46 -12.18 -23.07
C LEU A 382 7.43 -13.54 -23.79
N GLY A 383 6.28 -14.22 -23.79
CA GLY A 383 6.07 -15.47 -24.50
C GLY A 383 6.20 -15.32 -26.01
N TYR A 384 5.65 -14.25 -26.57
CA TYR A 384 5.82 -13.94 -28.00
C TYR A 384 7.28 -13.69 -28.37
N LEU A 385 8.02 -12.93 -27.54
CA LEU A 385 9.46 -12.70 -27.75
C LEU A 385 10.25 -14.00 -27.69
N ALA A 386 10.00 -14.84 -26.68
CA ALA A 386 10.63 -16.15 -26.55
C ALA A 386 10.37 -17.04 -27.78
N ALA A 387 9.11 -17.11 -28.24
CA ALA A 387 8.74 -17.90 -29.41
C ALA A 387 9.37 -17.35 -30.71
N ARG A 388 9.47 -16.03 -30.85
CA ARG A 388 10.14 -15.37 -31.97
C ARG A 388 11.63 -15.68 -31.99
N ILE A 389 12.31 -15.56 -30.85
CA ILE A 389 13.73 -15.91 -30.69
C ILE A 389 13.94 -17.37 -31.05
N ALA A 390 13.14 -18.29 -30.51
CA ALA A 390 13.24 -19.71 -30.82
C ALA A 390 13.06 -20.00 -32.31
N SER A 391 12.04 -19.40 -32.96
CA SER A 391 11.79 -19.58 -34.39
C SER A 391 12.91 -19.06 -35.30
N SER A 392 13.72 -18.10 -34.82
CA SER A 392 14.84 -17.56 -35.59
C SER A 392 15.92 -18.61 -35.89
N SER A 393 16.02 -19.66 -35.07
CA SER A 393 16.94 -20.79 -35.28
C SER A 393 16.67 -21.59 -36.56
N ILE A 394 15.48 -21.47 -37.14
CA ILE A 394 15.10 -22.13 -38.39
C ILE A 394 15.75 -21.41 -39.58
N SER A 395 16.66 -22.09 -40.27
CA SER A 395 17.30 -21.61 -41.50
C SER A 395 17.08 -22.59 -42.65
N LYS A 396 17.30 -22.14 -43.89
CA LYS A 396 17.19 -23.02 -45.07
C LYS A 396 18.16 -24.21 -44.97
N ASN A 397 19.40 -23.93 -44.56
CA ASN A 397 20.43 -24.94 -44.32
C ASN A 397 20.01 -25.95 -43.23
N PHE A 398 19.32 -25.48 -42.18
CA PHE A 398 18.81 -26.37 -41.14
C PHE A 398 17.75 -27.35 -41.67
N ILE A 399 16.89 -26.92 -42.60
CA ILE A 399 15.84 -27.78 -43.16
C ILE A 399 16.41 -28.76 -44.20
N GLU A 400 17.43 -28.34 -44.95
CA GLU A 400 18.02 -29.13 -46.04
C GLU A 400 19.02 -30.18 -45.53
N SER A 401 19.76 -29.85 -44.45
CA SER A 401 20.56 -30.82 -43.67
C SER A 401 19.71 -31.91 -43.06
#